data_AF-A0A352KD07-F1
#
_entry.id   AF-A0A352KD07-F1
#
_cell.length_a   1.000
_cell.length_b   1.000
_cell.length_c   1.000
_cell.angle_alpha   90.00
_cell.angle_beta   90.00
_cell.angle_gamma   90.00
#
_symmetry.space_group_name_H-M   'P 1'
#
loop_
_entity.id
_entity.type
_entity.pdbx_description
1 polymer ?
#
loop_
_entity_poly.entity_id
_entity_poly.type
_entity_poly.pdbx_seq_one_letter_code
_entity_poly.pdbx_strand_id
1 'polypeptide(L)'
;VAQMDMSFADASASYTLLTVGDGLVSQIPALIVSTAAGLLVSKAGLTGSADVVLFGQLSGYPKALGISSFLLVAMSILPGMPALPFLVLAGGTGFLAWQAGRNADQKRADAEAEAEQAEIDAQPKDEPIQTALAMDDLRLELGYGLLPLINKDQEAHPLTEQIKALRRQIASEMGFVMPSIRILDNIQLAANEYVIRVKEVESGRGKLKLGHLLVMDPRGMAI
;
A
#
# COMPACT_ATOMS: atom_id res chain seq x y z
N VAL A 1 -50.42 -43.68 11.85
CA VAL A 1 -49.12 -42.99 12.00
C VAL A 1 -49.35 -41.52 11.67
N ALA A 2 -48.65 -40.62 12.37
CA ALA A 2 -48.98 -39.24 12.70
C ALA A 2 -49.54 -38.36 11.55
N GLN A 3 -50.70 -37.73 11.78
CA GLN A 3 -51.46 -36.73 10.98
C GLN A 3 -51.26 -36.71 9.45
N MET A 4 -52.38 -36.77 8.70
CA MET A 4 -52.48 -36.80 7.22
C MET A 4 -52.38 -38.19 6.56
N ASP A 5 -52.60 -39.30 7.29
CA ASP A 5 -52.57 -40.68 6.76
C ASP A 5 -51.26 -41.09 6.05
N MET A 6 -50.15 -40.41 6.34
CA MET A 6 -48.84 -40.73 5.77
C MET A 6 -48.05 -41.68 6.68
N SER A 7 -47.25 -42.57 6.08
CA SER A 7 -46.25 -43.32 6.83
C SER A 7 -45.13 -42.39 7.30
N PHE A 8 -44.40 -42.76 8.35
CA PHE A 8 -43.29 -41.94 8.87
C PHE A 8 -42.20 -41.70 7.82
N ALA A 9 -41.94 -42.68 6.95
CA ALA A 9 -40.99 -42.56 5.85
C ALA A 9 -41.47 -41.56 4.78
N ASP A 10 -42.75 -41.61 4.41
CA ASP A 10 -43.35 -40.71 3.42
C ASP A 10 -43.42 -39.27 3.93
N ALA A 11 -43.76 -39.10 5.20
CA ALA A 11 -43.76 -37.80 5.86
C ALA A 11 -42.34 -37.20 5.88
N SER A 12 -41.33 -38.00 6.25
CA SER A 12 -39.93 -37.54 6.29
C SER A 12 -39.43 -37.09 4.92
N ALA A 13 -39.70 -37.86 3.86
CA ALA A 13 -39.31 -37.50 2.50
C ALA A 13 -40.04 -36.23 2.00
N SER A 14 -41.35 -36.14 2.24
CA SER A 14 -42.18 -35.02 1.76
C SER A 14 -41.85 -33.70 2.46
N TYR A 15 -41.74 -33.70 3.79
CA TYR A 15 -41.38 -32.50 4.54
C TYR A 15 -39.93 -32.07 4.28
N THR A 16 -39.00 -33.00 4.03
CA THR A 16 -37.63 -32.65 3.63
C THR A 16 -37.60 -31.96 2.26
N LEU A 17 -38.34 -32.48 1.27
CA LEU A 17 -38.40 -31.89 -0.07
C LEU A 17 -39.05 -30.50 -0.03
N LEU A 18 -40.15 -30.34 0.71
CA LEU A 18 -40.81 -29.05 0.93
C LEU A 18 -39.90 -28.04 1.63
N THR A 19 -39.12 -28.46 2.62
CA THR A 19 -38.20 -27.58 3.36
C THR A 19 -37.04 -27.12 2.48
N VAL A 20 -36.46 -28.01 1.66
CA VAL A 20 -35.42 -27.63 0.68
C VAL A 20 -36.00 -26.71 -0.39
N GLY A 21 -37.22 -26.98 -0.87
CA GLY A 21 -37.94 -26.15 -1.83
C GLY A 21 -38.19 -24.74 -1.31
N ASP A 22 -38.71 -24.60 -0.08
CA ASP A 22 -38.93 -23.30 0.57
C ASP A 22 -37.62 -22.54 0.77
N GLY A 23 -36.55 -23.24 1.14
CA GLY A 23 -35.19 -22.67 1.21
C GLY A 23 -34.71 -22.12 -0.13
N LEU A 24 -34.88 -22.87 -1.23
CA LEU A 24 -34.47 -22.42 -2.56
C LEU A 24 -35.31 -21.24 -3.07
N VAL A 25 -36.63 -21.27 -2.88
CA VAL A 25 -37.56 -20.22 -3.33
C VAL A 25 -37.35 -18.92 -2.56
N SER A 26 -36.98 -18.97 -1.28
CA SER A 26 -36.74 -17.80 -0.45
C SER A 26 -35.31 -17.25 -0.56
N GLN A 27 -34.29 -18.11 -0.61
CA GLN A 27 -32.88 -17.68 -0.53
C GLN A 27 -32.32 -17.17 -1.85
N ILE A 28 -32.71 -17.75 -2.99
CA ILE A 28 -32.20 -17.31 -4.29
C ILE A 28 -32.56 -15.83 -4.54
N PRO A 29 -33.83 -15.39 -4.39
CA PRO A 29 -34.18 -13.98 -4.54
C PRO A 29 -33.51 -13.09 -3.49
N ALA A 30 -33.45 -13.53 -2.23
CA ALA A 30 -32.84 -12.76 -1.15
C ALA A 30 -31.35 -12.49 -1.42
N LEU A 31 -30.61 -13.48 -1.94
CA LEU A 31 -29.20 -13.33 -2.31
C LEU A 31 -29.01 -12.34 -3.45
N ILE A 32 -29.87 -12.40 -4.47
CA ILE A 32 -29.85 -11.47 -5.62
C ILE A 32 -30.10 -10.04 -5.14
N VAL A 33 -31.14 -9.81 -4.34
CA VAL A 33 -31.47 -8.47 -3.81
C VAL A 33 -30.36 -7.94 -2.91
N SER A 34 -29.84 -8.77 -2.00
CA SER A 34 -28.76 -8.40 -1.08
C SER A 34 -27.48 -8.03 -1.83
N THR A 35 -27.09 -8.83 -2.83
CA THR A 35 -25.90 -8.58 -3.64
C THR A 35 -26.09 -7.31 -4.46
N ALA A 36 -27.23 -7.13 -5.13
CA ALA A 36 -27.53 -5.92 -5.89
C ALA A 36 -27.50 -4.66 -5.02
N ALA A 37 -28.07 -4.70 -3.82
CA ALA A 37 -28.01 -3.61 -2.86
C ALA A 37 -26.58 -3.32 -2.39
N GLY A 38 -25.80 -4.36 -2.08
CA GLY A 38 -24.38 -4.24 -1.72
C GLY A 38 -23.53 -3.60 -2.82
N LEU A 39 -23.79 -3.95 -4.08
CA LEU A 39 -23.14 -3.35 -5.25
C LEU A 39 -23.54 -1.88 -5.47
N LEU A 40 -24.79 -1.53 -5.21
CA LEU A 40 -25.28 -0.15 -5.33
C LEU A 40 -24.63 0.76 -4.26
N VAL A 41 -24.48 0.27 -3.04
CA VAL A 41 -23.84 0.99 -1.93
C VAL A 41 -22.32 1.09 -2.12
N SER A 42 -21.64 0.04 -2.59
CA SER A 42 -20.18 0.06 -2.76
C SER A 42 -19.70 0.94 -3.91
N LYS A 43 -20.57 1.27 -4.87
CA LYS A 43 -20.27 2.20 -5.97
C LYS A 43 -20.10 3.65 -5.50
N ALA A 44 -20.59 4.05 -4.32
CA ALA A 44 -20.74 5.45 -3.89
C ALA A 44 -19.44 6.31 -3.82
N GLY A 45 -18.28 5.81 -4.26
CA GLY A 45 -17.04 6.57 -4.40
C GLY A 45 -16.13 6.16 -5.56
N LEU A 46 -16.59 5.32 -6.51
CA LEU A 46 -15.75 4.79 -7.60
C LEU A 46 -16.19 5.32 -8.97
N THR A 47 -15.24 5.83 -9.76
CA THR A 47 -15.45 6.31 -11.13
C THR A 47 -15.39 5.14 -12.12
N GLY A 48 -16.51 4.83 -12.78
CA GLY A 48 -16.59 3.79 -13.81
C GLY A 48 -17.92 3.01 -13.81
N SER A 49 -18.11 2.15 -14.81
CA SER A 49 -19.23 1.21 -14.87
C SER A 49 -19.06 0.14 -13.79
N ALA A 50 -20.17 -0.24 -13.13
CA ALA A 50 -20.14 -1.13 -11.96
C ALA A 50 -19.57 -2.53 -12.30
N ASP A 51 -19.84 -3.01 -13.51
CA ASP A 51 -19.32 -4.26 -14.06
C ASP A 51 -17.79 -4.26 -14.17
N VAL A 52 -17.19 -3.22 -14.76
CA VAL A 52 -15.74 -3.13 -14.95
C VAL A 52 -15.00 -3.10 -13.60
N VAL A 53 -15.52 -2.32 -12.66
CA VAL A 53 -14.98 -2.24 -11.29
C VAL A 53 -15.10 -3.58 -10.58
N LEU A 54 -16.24 -4.27 -10.73
CA LEU A 54 -16.45 -5.59 -10.12
C LEU A 54 -15.48 -6.64 -10.65
N PHE A 55 -15.36 -6.73 -11.97
CA PHE A 55 -14.48 -7.69 -12.61
C PHE A 55 -13.01 -7.41 -12.25
N GLY A 56 -12.62 -6.15 -12.14
CA GLY A 56 -11.29 -5.75 -11.66
C GLY A 56 -11.01 -6.18 -10.22
N GLN A 57 -11.99 -6.03 -9.31
CA GLN A 57 -11.82 -6.46 -7.91
C GLN A 57 -11.84 -7.98 -7.76
N LEU A 58 -12.75 -8.68 -8.43
CA LEU A 58 -12.88 -10.13 -8.32
C LEU A 58 -11.66 -10.85 -8.91
N SER A 59 -11.13 -10.36 -10.03
CA SER A 59 -9.89 -10.88 -10.63
C SER A 59 -8.63 -10.51 -9.83
N GLY A 60 -8.70 -9.52 -8.92
CA GLY A 60 -7.61 -9.14 -8.03
C GLY A 60 -7.28 -10.16 -6.93
N TYR A 61 -8.12 -11.17 -6.71
CA TYR A 61 -7.94 -12.19 -5.67
C TYR A 61 -7.91 -13.62 -6.24
N PRO A 62 -6.83 -14.02 -6.95
CA PRO A 62 -6.74 -15.34 -7.60
C PRO A 62 -6.92 -16.52 -6.64
N LYS A 63 -6.51 -16.39 -5.37
CA LYS A 63 -6.71 -17.42 -4.34
C LYS A 63 -8.19 -17.67 -4.04
N ALA A 64 -9.02 -16.62 -3.96
CA ALA A 64 -10.44 -16.76 -3.70
C ALA A 64 -11.14 -17.50 -4.84
N LEU A 65 -10.83 -17.14 -6.09
CA LEU A 65 -11.34 -17.82 -7.29
C LEU A 65 -10.94 -19.29 -7.34
N GLY A 66 -9.70 -19.63 -6.95
CA GLY A 66 -9.22 -21.01 -6.88
C GLY A 66 -9.98 -21.85 -5.83
N ILE A 67 -10.24 -21.29 -4.65
CA ILE A 67 -11.03 -21.95 -3.60
C ILE A 67 -12.46 -22.18 -4.09
N SER A 68 -13.08 -21.19 -4.74
CA SER A 68 -14.41 -21.34 -5.34
C SER A 68 -14.46 -22.44 -6.40
N SER A 69 -13.48 -22.49 -7.30
CA SER A 69 -13.38 -23.55 -8.33
C SER A 69 -13.32 -24.94 -7.70
N PHE A 70 -12.48 -25.12 -6.67
CA PHE A 70 -12.39 -26.37 -5.92
C PHE A 70 -13.72 -26.77 -5.28
N LEU A 71 -14.40 -25.82 -4.63
CA LEU A 71 -15.69 -26.09 -3.98
C LEU A 71 -16.77 -26.51 -4.99
N LEU A 72 -16.78 -25.89 -6.18
CA LEU A 72 -17.70 -26.21 -7.27
C LEU A 72 -17.45 -27.62 -7.82
N VAL A 73 -16.19 -28.05 -7.93
CA VAL A 73 -15.85 -29.44 -8.26
C VAL A 73 -16.37 -30.40 -7.19
N ALA A 74 -16.15 -30.09 -5.91
CA ALA A 74 -16.64 -30.92 -4.81
C ALA A 74 -18.18 -31.05 -4.82
N MET A 75 -18.90 -29.97 -5.13
CA MET A 75 -20.36 -29.98 -5.29
C MET A 75 -20.83 -30.79 -6.51
N SER A 76 -20.05 -30.83 -7.59
CA SER A 76 -20.40 -31.62 -8.78
C SER A 76 -20.39 -33.14 -8.54
N ILE A 77 -19.69 -33.60 -7.50
CA ILE A 77 -19.57 -35.01 -7.13
C ILE A 77 -20.78 -35.46 -6.28
N LEU A 78 -21.57 -34.51 -5.75
CA LEU A 78 -22.71 -34.81 -4.88
C LEU A 78 -23.85 -35.47 -5.68
N PRO A 79 -24.31 -36.68 -5.30
CA PRO A 79 -25.39 -37.36 -6.01
C PRO A 79 -26.71 -36.58 -5.89
N GLY A 80 -27.40 -36.40 -7.01
CA GLY A 80 -28.66 -35.64 -7.08
C GLY A 80 -28.50 -34.19 -7.53
N MET A 81 -27.27 -33.68 -7.71
CA MET A 81 -27.02 -32.37 -8.31
C MET A 81 -26.61 -32.47 -9.79
N PRO A 82 -27.03 -31.53 -10.66
CA PRO A 82 -26.63 -31.52 -12.07
C PRO A 82 -25.14 -31.18 -12.18
N ALA A 83 -24.28 -32.18 -12.36
CA ALA A 83 -22.82 -31.99 -12.36
C ALA A 83 -22.32 -31.03 -13.45
N LEU A 84 -22.98 -31.00 -14.61
CA LEU A 84 -22.53 -30.24 -15.78
C LEU A 84 -22.45 -28.72 -15.53
N PRO A 85 -23.49 -28.03 -15.00
CA PRO A 85 -23.40 -26.62 -14.58
C PRO A 85 -22.24 -26.33 -13.63
N PHE A 86 -22.05 -27.15 -12.59
CA PHE A 86 -21.00 -26.94 -11.59
C PHE A 86 -19.60 -27.12 -12.18
N LEU A 87 -19.41 -28.10 -13.07
CA LEU A 87 -18.14 -28.32 -13.75
C LEU A 87 -17.79 -27.18 -14.72
N VAL A 88 -18.79 -26.64 -15.45
CA VAL A 88 -18.58 -25.48 -16.33
C VAL A 88 -18.16 -24.25 -15.53
N LEU A 89 -18.85 -23.98 -14.42
CA LEU A 89 -18.52 -22.86 -13.53
C LEU A 89 -17.17 -23.06 -12.84
N ALA A 90 -16.85 -24.29 -12.43
CA ALA A 90 -15.56 -24.64 -11.85
C ALA A 90 -14.42 -24.41 -12.84
N GLY A 91 -14.60 -24.84 -14.10
CA GLY A 91 -13.64 -24.61 -15.17
C GLY A 91 -13.43 -23.12 -15.46
N GLY A 92 -14.51 -22.34 -15.55
CA GLY A 92 -14.44 -20.90 -15.78
C GLY A 92 -13.75 -20.14 -14.66
N THR A 93 -14.13 -20.40 -13.41
CA THR A 93 -13.51 -19.76 -12.23
C THR A 93 -12.05 -20.20 -12.03
N GLY A 94 -11.74 -21.47 -12.32
CA GLY A 94 -10.37 -21.99 -12.28
C GLY A 94 -9.48 -21.38 -13.36
N PHE A 95 -9.99 -21.21 -14.57
CA PHE A 95 -9.29 -20.53 -15.66
C PHE A 95 -9.00 -19.06 -15.30
N LEU A 96 -9.99 -18.34 -14.76
CA LEU A 96 -9.82 -16.96 -14.31
C LEU A 96 -8.81 -16.86 -13.15
N ALA A 97 -8.83 -17.80 -12.21
CA ALA A 97 -7.85 -17.86 -11.12
C ALA A 97 -6.42 -18.03 -11.64
N TRP A 98 -6.22 -18.91 -12.62
CA TRP A 98 -4.92 -19.14 -13.25
C TRP A 98 -4.42 -17.91 -14.03
N GLN A 99 -5.29 -17.28 -14.82
CA GLN A 99 -4.95 -16.07 -15.58
C GLN A 99 -4.62 -14.89 -14.64
N ALA A 100 -5.43 -14.69 -13.59
CA ALA A 100 -5.19 -13.65 -12.59
C ALA A 100 -3.90 -13.89 -11.81
N GLY A 101 -3.59 -15.15 -11.45
CA GLY A 101 -2.34 -15.53 -10.79
C GLY A 101 -1.13 -15.20 -11.65
N ARG A 102 -1.17 -15.55 -12.94
CA ARG A 102 -0.09 -15.25 -13.88
C ARG A 102 0.17 -13.75 -14.04
N ASN A 103 -0.88 -12.94 -14.13
CA ASN A 103 -0.74 -11.48 -14.19
C ASN A 103 -0.20 -10.89 -12.88
N ALA A 104 -0.57 -11.47 -11.73
CA ALA A 104 -0.06 -11.04 -10.44
C ALA A 104 1.43 -11.38 -10.25
N ASP A 105 1.84 -12.57 -10.70
CA ASP A 105 3.24 -13.00 -10.68
C ASP A 105 4.08 -12.18 -11.66
N GLN A 106 3.55 -11.85 -12.84
CA GLN A 106 4.23 -10.99 -13.80
C GLN A 106 4.40 -9.56 -13.28
N LYS A 107 3.37 -8.96 -12.66
CA LYS A 107 3.50 -7.66 -11.99
C LYS A 107 4.49 -7.67 -10.84
N ARG A 108 4.64 -8.80 -10.13
CA ARG A 108 5.66 -8.97 -9.09
C ARG A 108 7.05 -9.06 -9.68
N ALA A 109 7.21 -9.84 -10.75
CA ALA A 109 8.48 -9.94 -11.47
C ALA A 109 8.90 -8.60 -12.09
N ASP A 110 7.95 -7.83 -12.65
CA ASP A 110 8.20 -6.50 -13.18
C ASP A 110 8.58 -5.51 -12.05
N ALA A 111 7.92 -5.58 -10.89
CA ALA A 111 8.25 -4.76 -9.73
C ALA A 111 9.60 -5.14 -9.09
N GLU A 112 9.95 -6.42 -9.08
CA GLU A 112 11.26 -6.93 -8.64
C GLU A 112 12.36 -6.50 -9.62
N ALA A 113 12.11 -6.58 -10.93
CA ALA A 113 13.02 -6.09 -11.96
C ALA A 113 13.20 -4.56 -11.90
N GLU A 114 12.14 -3.78 -11.65
CA GLU A 114 12.24 -2.33 -11.44
C GLU A 114 13.01 -1.99 -10.16
N ALA A 115 12.86 -2.77 -9.08
CA ALA A 115 13.62 -2.60 -7.86
C ALA A 115 15.11 -2.96 -8.06
N GLU A 116 15.41 -4.03 -8.78
CA GLU A 116 16.77 -4.46 -9.11
C GLU A 116 17.43 -3.47 -10.09
N GLN A 117 16.68 -2.94 -11.06
CA GLN A 117 17.14 -1.86 -11.95
C GLN A 117 17.39 -0.56 -11.18
N ALA A 118 16.58 -0.23 -10.17
CA ALA A 118 16.80 0.92 -9.30
C ALA A 118 18.02 0.77 -8.37
N GLU A 119 18.39 -0.46 -7.99
CA GLU A 119 19.64 -0.75 -7.28
C GLU A 119 20.87 -0.71 -8.20
N ILE A 120 20.72 -1.12 -9.47
CA ILE A 120 21.81 -1.07 -10.48
C ILE A 120 22.02 0.35 -11.03
N ASP A 121 20.96 1.14 -11.18
CA ASP A 121 21.02 2.57 -11.55
C ASP A 121 21.45 3.51 -10.40
N ALA A 122 21.91 2.97 -9.27
CA ALA A 122 22.64 3.72 -8.24
C ALA A 122 24.07 4.12 -8.69
N GLN A 123 24.37 4.08 -10.00
CA GLN A 123 25.45 4.87 -10.58
C GLN A 123 24.95 6.30 -10.81
N PRO A 124 25.76 7.33 -10.51
CA PRO A 124 25.33 8.72 -10.68
C PRO A 124 25.11 8.97 -12.17
N LYS A 125 23.86 8.91 -12.64
CA LYS A 125 23.47 9.44 -13.94
C LYS A 125 23.66 10.94 -13.86
N ASP A 126 24.55 11.47 -14.69
CA ASP A 126 24.78 12.89 -14.86
C ASP A 126 23.43 13.61 -14.98
N GLU A 127 23.17 14.49 -14.02
CA GLU A 127 21.95 15.28 -13.97
C GLU A 127 21.83 16.12 -15.27
N PRO A 128 20.67 16.13 -15.95
CA PRO A 128 20.48 16.99 -17.10
C PRO A 128 20.65 18.45 -16.66
N ILE A 129 21.37 19.25 -17.46
CA ILE A 129 21.73 20.66 -17.19
C ILE A 129 20.55 21.55 -16.74
N GLN A 130 19.31 21.11 -16.98
CA GLN A 130 18.07 21.76 -16.55
C GLN A 130 17.79 21.65 -15.03
N THR A 131 18.23 20.60 -14.33
CA THR A 131 18.12 20.50 -12.85
C THR A 131 19.19 21.31 -12.12
N ALA A 132 20.30 21.65 -12.79
CA ALA A 132 21.30 22.59 -12.26
C ALA A 132 20.77 24.03 -12.14
N LEU A 133 19.71 24.39 -12.87
CA LEU A 133 19.05 25.70 -12.80
C LEU A 133 17.83 25.73 -11.87
N ALA A 134 17.46 24.62 -11.23
CA ALA A 134 16.38 24.62 -10.25
C ALA A 134 16.85 25.36 -8.98
N MET A 135 16.09 26.38 -8.56
CA MET A 135 16.38 27.06 -7.29
C MET A 135 16.21 26.09 -6.12
N ASP A 136 17.22 26.00 -5.26
CA ASP A 136 17.13 25.23 -4.03
C ASP A 136 16.19 25.94 -3.05
N ASP A 137 15.09 25.28 -2.65
CA ASP A 137 14.17 25.84 -1.66
C ASP A 137 14.83 26.01 -0.28
N LEU A 138 15.71 25.07 0.09
CA LEU A 138 16.42 25.04 1.37
C LEU A 138 17.85 24.52 1.17
N ARG A 139 18.84 25.33 1.59
CA ARG A 139 20.27 25.00 1.54
C ARG A 139 20.91 25.14 2.91
N LEU A 140 21.73 24.16 3.27
CA LEU A 140 22.60 24.18 4.45
C LEU A 140 24.05 24.22 3.98
N GLU A 141 24.72 25.34 4.21
CA GLU A 141 26.14 25.52 3.92
C GLU A 141 26.96 25.25 5.17
N LEU A 142 27.97 24.40 5.05
CA LEU A 142 28.86 23.99 6.15
C LEU A 142 30.29 24.45 5.89
N GLY A 143 30.94 25.01 6.90
CA GLY A 143 32.39 25.19 6.90
C GLY A 143 33.12 23.84 6.94
N TYR A 144 34.37 23.81 6.46
CA TYR A 144 35.17 22.59 6.32
C TYR A 144 35.30 21.77 7.63
N GLY A 145 35.34 22.44 8.78
CA GLY A 145 35.42 21.76 10.06
C GLY A 145 34.20 20.90 10.37
N LEU A 146 33.02 21.24 9.86
CA LEU A 146 31.73 20.57 10.15
C LEU A 146 31.42 19.37 9.24
N LEU A 147 32.23 19.13 8.21
CA LEU A 147 32.06 17.99 7.28
C LEU A 147 32.06 16.60 7.94
N PRO A 148 32.76 16.34 9.06
CA PRO A 148 32.63 15.07 9.76
C PRO A 148 31.19 14.73 10.20
N LEU A 149 30.30 15.72 10.36
CA LEU A 149 28.91 15.52 10.78
C LEU A 149 28.00 14.88 9.71
N ILE A 150 28.41 14.94 8.44
CA ILE A 150 27.63 14.37 7.33
C ILE A 150 28.03 12.93 6.99
N ASN A 151 29.24 12.52 7.38
CA ASN A 151 29.78 11.20 7.03
C ASN A 151 29.22 10.11 7.96
N LYS A 152 28.91 8.95 7.37
CA LYS A 152 28.33 7.79 8.09
C LYS A 152 29.36 6.98 8.89
N ASP A 153 30.64 7.27 8.72
CA ASP A 153 31.74 6.46 9.26
C ASP A 153 32.06 6.75 10.74
N GLN A 154 31.43 7.76 11.35
CA GLN A 154 31.58 8.05 12.77
C GLN A 154 30.42 7.47 13.58
N GLU A 155 30.70 6.98 14.78
CA GLU A 155 29.75 6.37 15.73
C GLU A 155 28.58 7.29 16.16
N ALA A 156 28.52 8.52 15.67
CA ALA A 156 27.46 9.48 15.91
C ALA A 156 26.37 9.43 14.83
N HIS A 157 25.11 9.69 15.23
CA HIS A 157 24.00 9.81 14.28
C HIS A 157 24.29 10.88 13.21
N PRO A 158 24.41 10.51 11.92
CA PRO A 158 24.73 11.45 10.87
C PRO A 158 23.70 12.58 10.81
N LEU A 159 24.15 13.81 10.57
CA LEU A 159 23.29 14.99 10.43
C LEU A 159 22.18 14.76 9.40
N THR A 160 22.47 13.99 8.35
CA THR A 160 21.52 13.61 7.30
C THR A 160 20.33 12.81 7.83
N GLU A 161 20.54 11.90 8.79
CA GLU A 161 19.46 11.14 9.43
C GLU A 161 18.66 12.00 10.41
N GLN A 162 19.33 12.90 11.14
CA GLN A 162 18.65 13.87 12.02
C GLN A 162 17.75 14.82 11.23
N ILE A 163 18.20 15.30 10.07
CA ILE A 163 17.40 16.12 9.16
C ILE A 163 16.17 15.34 8.65
N LYS A 164 16.32 14.06 8.28
CA LYS A 164 15.18 13.22 7.88
C LYS A 164 14.16 13.06 9.00
N ALA A 165 14.63 12.83 10.24
CA ALA A 165 13.76 12.72 11.41
C ALA A 165 13.01 14.03 11.69
N LEU A 166 13.72 15.16 11.68
CA LEU A 166 13.15 16.50 11.84
C LEU A 166 12.06 16.77 10.78
N ARG A 167 12.31 16.40 9.53
CA ARG A 167 11.35 16.58 8.44
C ARG A 167 10.05 15.80 8.66
N ARG A 168 10.15 14.58 9.20
CA ARG A 168 8.98 13.76 9.57
C ARG A 168 8.23 14.35 10.75
N GLN A 169 8.94 14.85 11.76
CA GLN A 169 8.35 15.49 12.92
C GLN A 169 7.57 16.76 12.53
N ILE A 170 8.18 17.64 11.74
CA ILE A 170 7.50 18.85 11.24
C ILE A 170 6.26 18.50 10.42
N ALA A 171 6.33 17.44 9.60
CA ALA A 171 5.17 16.98 8.84
C ALA A 171 4.03 16.48 9.74
N SER A 172 4.32 15.78 10.84
CA SER A 172 3.28 15.30 11.75
C SER A 172 2.72 16.39 12.64
N GLU A 173 3.55 17.33 13.10
CA GLU A 173 3.15 18.39 14.03
C GLU A 173 2.45 19.56 13.32
N MET A 174 2.99 20.01 12.18
CA MET A 174 2.50 21.19 11.46
C MET A 174 1.66 20.85 10.23
N GLY A 175 1.55 19.57 9.85
CA GLY A 175 0.77 19.14 8.67
C GLY A 175 1.37 19.55 7.32
N PHE A 176 2.62 20.01 7.31
CA PHE A 176 3.32 20.46 6.11
C PHE A 176 4.59 19.64 5.87
N VAL A 177 4.76 19.14 4.65
CA VAL A 177 5.96 18.39 4.25
C VAL A 177 7.04 19.38 3.81
N MET A 178 8.07 19.56 4.65
CA MET A 178 9.24 20.37 4.31
C MET A 178 9.99 19.76 3.10
N PRO A 179 10.48 20.59 2.15
CA PRO A 179 11.21 20.11 0.98
C PRO A 179 12.58 19.52 1.37
N SER A 180 13.29 18.92 0.40
CA SER A 180 14.65 18.41 0.62
C SER A 180 15.62 19.55 0.90
N ILE A 181 16.45 19.40 1.94
CA ILE A 181 17.53 20.33 2.26
C ILE A 181 18.79 19.88 1.52
N ARG A 182 19.34 20.73 0.66
CA ARG A 182 20.64 20.49 -0.01
C ARG A 182 21.77 20.91 0.92
N ILE A 183 22.72 20.01 1.18
CA ILE A 183 23.88 20.28 2.03
C ILE A 183 25.08 20.53 1.12
N LEU A 184 25.74 21.67 1.28
CA LEU A 184 26.93 22.05 0.52
C LEU A 184 28.06 22.43 1.46
N ASP A 185 29.29 22.13 1.07
CA ASP A 185 30.47 22.72 1.69
C ASP A 185 30.68 24.14 1.15
N ASN A 186 31.02 25.06 2.04
CA ASN A 186 31.35 26.43 1.67
C ASN A 186 32.68 26.83 2.30
N ILE A 187 33.72 26.86 1.46
CA ILE A 187 35.08 27.24 1.85
C ILE A 187 35.22 28.71 2.27
N GLN A 188 34.24 29.56 1.97
CA GLN A 188 34.22 30.96 2.39
C GLN A 188 33.74 31.12 3.84
N LEU A 189 33.09 30.10 4.41
CA LEU A 189 32.69 30.09 5.81
C LEU A 189 33.88 29.74 6.71
N ALA A 190 33.87 30.25 7.94
CA ALA A 190 34.84 29.80 8.94
C ALA A 190 34.66 28.29 9.21
N ALA A 191 35.74 27.60 9.61
CA ALA A 191 35.75 26.15 9.75
C ALA A 191 34.58 25.57 10.58
N ASN A 192 34.16 26.31 11.61
CA ASN A 192 33.14 25.91 12.59
C ASN A 192 31.81 26.66 12.39
N GLU A 193 31.57 27.23 11.22
CA GLU A 193 30.39 28.04 10.92
C GLU A 193 29.45 27.29 9.96
N TYR A 194 28.15 27.49 10.13
CA TYR A 194 27.13 27.00 9.21
C TYR A 194 26.14 28.13 8.88
N VAL A 195 25.58 28.07 7.68
CA VAL A 195 24.58 29.03 7.21
C VAL A 195 23.40 28.27 6.61
N ILE A 196 22.18 28.68 6.96
CA ILE A 196 20.93 28.17 6.41
C ILE A 196 20.39 29.21 5.43
N ARG A 197 20.11 28.79 4.20
CA ARG A 197 19.47 29.62 3.19
C ARG A 197 18.12 29.04 2.79
N VAL A 198 17.13 29.92 2.64
CA VAL A 198 15.81 29.59 2.11
C VAL A 198 15.65 30.38 0.81
N LYS A 199 15.45 29.68 -0.31
CA LYS A 199 15.39 30.30 -1.65
C LYS A 199 16.54 31.28 -1.91
N GLU A 200 17.77 30.84 -1.65
CA GLU A 200 19.02 31.62 -1.76
C GLU A 200 19.21 32.76 -0.74
N VAL A 201 18.24 33.05 0.13
CA VAL A 201 18.35 34.10 1.15
C VAL A 201 18.89 33.54 2.46
N GLU A 202 19.97 34.14 2.99
CA GLU A 202 20.49 33.82 4.33
C GLU A 202 19.40 34.03 5.38
N SER A 203 18.94 32.93 5.97
CA SER A 203 17.87 32.89 6.98
C SER A 203 18.40 32.66 8.38
N GLY A 204 19.61 32.12 8.51
CA GLY A 204 20.26 31.93 9.80
C GLY A 204 21.73 31.54 9.66
N ARG A 205 22.52 31.93 10.65
CA ARG A 205 23.96 31.66 10.73
C ARG A 205 24.32 31.29 12.14
N GLY A 206 25.18 30.30 12.30
CA GLY A 206 25.61 29.83 13.60
C GLY A 206 27.03 29.31 13.60
N LYS A 207 27.61 29.18 14.79
CA LYS A 207 28.92 28.56 15.00
C LYS A 207 28.74 27.32 15.88
N LEU A 208 29.40 26.24 15.50
CA LEU A 208 29.35 24.97 16.21
C LEU A 208 30.76 24.48 16.52
N LYS A 209 31.00 24.09 17.78
CA LYS A 209 32.29 23.55 18.21
C LYS A 209 32.20 22.03 18.25
N LEU A 210 32.90 21.35 17.34
CA LEU A 210 33.00 19.89 17.37
C LEU A 210 33.68 19.40 18.64
N GLY A 211 33.26 18.21 19.09
CA GLY A 211 33.74 17.59 20.33
C GLY A 211 33.25 18.27 21.62
N HIS A 212 32.36 19.27 21.52
CA HIS A 212 31.76 19.93 22.66
C HIS A 212 30.25 19.68 22.67
N LEU A 213 29.65 19.74 23.86
CA LEU A 213 28.20 19.66 24.03
C LEU A 213 27.63 21.04 24.31
N LEU A 214 26.45 21.31 23.75
CA LEU A 214 25.67 22.48 24.09
C LEU A 214 24.89 22.17 25.38
N VAL A 215 25.31 22.78 26.48
CA VAL A 215 24.52 22.77 27.72
C VAL A 215 23.48 23.88 27.61
N MET A 216 22.23 23.56 27.95
CA MET A 216 21.13 24.52 28.00
C MET A 216 20.49 24.43 29.37
N ASP A 217 20.27 25.57 30.04
CA ASP A 217 19.42 25.59 31.23
C ASP A 217 17.97 25.30 30.76
N PRO A 218 17.28 24.28 31.32
CA PRO A 218 15.89 23.98 30.98
C PRO A 218 14.91 25.15 31.22
N ARG A 219 15.33 26.19 31.96
CA ARG A 219 14.56 27.42 32.19
C ARG A 219 14.88 28.54 31.19
N GLY A 220 15.82 28.33 30.27
CA GLY A 220 16.23 29.31 29.25
C GLY A 220 17.06 30.48 29.80
N MET A 221 17.64 30.34 30.99
CA MET A 221 18.53 31.37 31.56
C MET A 221 19.95 31.25 31.01
N ALA A 222 20.69 32.36 31.04
CA ALA A 222 22.10 32.38 30.67
C ALA A 222 22.91 31.57 31.68
N ILE A 223 23.77 30.71 31.16
CA ILE A 223 24.66 29.80 31.91
C ILE A 223 26.03 30.46 32.07
#